data_AF-Q1M4M6-F1
#
_entry.id   AF-Q1M4M6-F1
#
_cell.length_a   1.000
_cell.length_b   1.000
_cell.length_c   1.000
_cell.angle_alpha   90.00
_cell.angle_beta   90.00
_cell.angle_gamma   90.00
#
_symmetry.space_group_name_H-M   'P 1'
#
loop_
_entity.id
_entity.type
_entity.pdbx_description
1 polymer ?
#
loop_
_entity_poly.entity_id
_entity_poly.type
_entity_poly.pdbx_seq_one_letter_code
_entity_poly.pdbx_strand_id
1 'polypeptide(L)' 'MLRDFYYPFARIRDRKAGYAVSAVKAGVRLRGFDAGPVRAPLTDLTDEEVEMMRELIAAAK' A
#
# COMPACT_ATOMS: atom_id res chain seq x y z
N MET A 1 13.34 10.29 3.07
CA MET A 1 12.06 10.00 3.76
C MET A 1 10.84 10.61 3.05
N LEU A 2 10.68 11.94 2.96
CA LEU A 2 9.50 12.51 2.28
C LEU A 2 9.48 12.23 0.77
N ARG A 3 10.58 12.55 0.07
CA ARG A 3 10.70 12.33 -1.38
C ARG A 3 10.81 10.85 -1.76
N ASP A 4 11.52 10.08 -0.93
CA ASP A 4 11.89 8.71 -1.26
C ASP A 4 10.82 7.69 -0.85
N PHE A 5 9.95 8.05 0.10
CA PHE A 5 8.90 7.14 0.58
C PHE A 5 7.52 7.78 0.59
N TYR A 6 7.31 8.88 1.33
CA TYR A 6 5.95 9.38 1.57
C TYR A 6 5.26 9.92 0.32
N TYR A 7 5.94 10.66 -0.55
CA TYR A 7 5.32 11.14 -1.79
C TYR A 7 5.03 10.01 -2.78
N PRO A 8 5.94 9.05 -3.03
CA PRO A 8 5.61 7.85 -3.79
C PRO A 8 4.46 7.04 -3.17
N PHE A 9 4.44 6.86 -1.85
CA PHE A 9 3.34 6.18 -1.15
C PHE A 9 2.02 6.91 -1.34
N ALA A 10 2.01 8.23 -1.20
CA ALA A 10 0.83 9.05 -1.39
C ALA A 10 0.28 8.91 -2.82
N ARG A 11 1.15 8.81 -3.83
CA ARG A 11 0.71 8.56 -5.21
C ARG A 11 -0.05 7.24 -5.35
N ILE A 12 0.37 6.17 -4.66
CA ILE A 12 -0.36 4.89 -4.67
C ILE A 12 -1.68 5.03 -3.89
N ARG A 13 -1.62 5.65 -2.71
CA ARG A 13 -2.78 5.88 -1.83
C ARG A 13 -3.88 6.70 -2.51
N ASP A 14 -3.52 7.68 -3.32
CA ASP A 14 -4.48 8.64 -3.88
C ASP A 14 -5.18 8.12 -5.16
N ARG A 15 -4.85 6.90 -5.62
CA ARG A 15 -5.47 6.28 -6.82
C ARG A 15 -6.93 5.92 -6.63
N LYS A 16 -7.36 5.65 -5.39
CA LYS A 16 -8.74 5.24 -5.10
C LYS A 16 -9.17 5.64 -3.69
N ALA A 17 -10.44 6.01 -3.54
CA ALA A 17 -11.05 6.25 -2.23
C ALA A 17 -10.93 4.99 -1.35
N GLY A 18 -10.55 5.18 -0.09
CA GLY A 18 -10.37 4.08 0.88
C GLY A 18 -8.96 3.48 0.92
N TYR A 19 -8.09 3.79 -0.04
CA TYR A 19 -6.72 3.26 -0.06
C TYR A 19 -5.83 3.78 1.06
N ALA A 20 -6.22 4.84 1.78
CA ALA A 20 -5.57 5.23 3.03
C ALA A 20 -5.46 4.07 4.03
N VAL A 21 -6.44 3.15 4.06
CA VAL A 21 -6.41 1.94 4.90
C VAL A 21 -5.92 0.73 4.10
N SER A 22 -6.42 0.53 2.88
CA SER A 22 -6.07 -0.65 2.07
C SER A 22 -4.58 -0.71 1.73
N ALA A 23 -3.94 0.42 1.40
CA ALA A 23 -2.52 0.48 1.08
C ALA A 23 -1.65 0.16 2.30
N VAL A 24 -2.05 0.63 3.49
CA VAL A 24 -1.37 0.30 4.75
C VAL A 24 -1.46 -1.20 5.04
N LYS A 25 -2.66 -1.78 4.94
CA LYS A 25 -2.84 -3.24 5.12
C LYS A 25 -2.07 -4.07 4.08
N ALA A 26 -1.99 -3.62 2.83
CA ALA A 26 -1.16 -4.24 1.81
C ALA A 26 0.32 -4.21 2.21
N GLY A 27 0.84 -3.05 2.66
CA GLY A 27 2.20 -2.93 3.16
C GLY A 27 2.49 -3.84 4.35
N VAL A 28 1.57 -3.93 5.32
CA VAL A 28 1.71 -4.84 6.49
C VAL A 28 1.79 -6.31 6.05
N ARG A 29 0.94 -6.74 5.09
CA ARG A 29 1.00 -8.09 4.51
C ARG A 29 2.32 -8.35 3.77
N LEU A 30 2.80 -7.39 2.99
CA LEU A 30 4.09 -7.49 2.29
C LEU A 30 5.28 -7.62 3.24
N ARG A 31 5.14 -7.15 4.49
CA ARG A 31 6.15 -7.33 5.55
C ARG A 31 6.05 -8.66 6.29
N GLY A 32 5.12 -9.55 5.90
CA GLY A 32 4.98 -10.90 6.44
C GLY A 32 4.00 -11.03 7.59
N PHE A 33 3.22 -9.99 7.90
CA PHE A 33 2.18 -10.05 8.93
C PHE A 33 0.82 -10.39 8.33
N ASP A 34 0.08 -11.29 8.95
CA ASP A 34 -1.28 -11.61 8.52
C ASP A 34 -2.28 -10.55 9.02
N ALA A 35 -2.51 -9.53 8.19
CA ALA A 35 -3.50 -8.48 8.46
C ALA A 35 -4.90 -8.78 7.87
N GLY A 36 -5.07 -9.92 7.19
CA GLY A 36 -6.28 -10.27 6.43
C GLY A 36 -6.68 -9.24 5.35
N PRO A 37 -7.78 -9.51 4.62
CA PRO A 37 -8.31 -8.55 3.64
C PRO A 37 -8.96 -7.33 4.31
N VAL A 38 -9.25 -6.30 3.52
CA VAL A 38 -10.13 -5.22 3.97
C VAL A 38 -11.60 -5.66 3.93
N ARG A 39 -12.45 -5.02 4.74
CA ARG A 39 -13.90 -5.24 4.71
C ARG A 39 -14.57 -4.23 3.78
N ALA A 40 -15.67 -4.62 3.15
CA ALA A 40 -16.53 -3.69 2.42
C ALA A 40 -16.96 -2.52 3.34
N PRO A 41 -17.04 -1.28 2.81
CA PRO A 41 -16.99 -0.89 1.41
C PRO A 41 -15.58 -0.66 0.84
N LEU A 42 -14.52 -0.94 1.61
CA LEU A 42 -13.14 -0.82 1.12
C LEU A 42 -12.81 -1.97 0.18
N THR A 43 -11.90 -1.70 -0.76
CA THR A 43 -11.32 -2.72 -1.64
C THR A 43 -9.83 -2.82 -1.42
N ASP A 44 -9.29 -4.03 -1.55
CA ASP A 44 -7.85 -4.25 -1.59
C ASP A 44 -7.23 -3.58 -2.83
N LEU A 45 -5.90 -3.44 -2.80
CA LEU A 45 -5.10 -2.99 -3.95
C LEU A 45 -5.16 -4.06 -5.05
N THR A 46 -5.03 -3.63 -6.30
CA THR A 46 -4.83 -4.58 -7.41
C THR A 46 -3.44 -5.22 -7.32
N ASP A 47 -3.22 -6.33 -8.02
CA ASP A 47 -1.91 -7.00 -8.04
C ASP A 47 -0.79 -6.05 -8.52
N GLU A 48 -1.09 -5.20 -9.50
CA GLU A 48 -0.17 -4.17 -10.00
C GLU A 48 0.19 -3.15 -8.90
N GLU A 49 -0.81 -2.67 -8.15
CA GLU A 49 -0.61 -1.70 -7.07
C GLU A 49 0.10 -2.31 -5.86
N VAL A 50 -0.10 -3.62 -5.61
CA VAL A 50 0.66 -4.38 -4.62
C VAL A 50 2.13 -4.44 -5.01
N GLU A 51 2.45 -4.63 -6.29
CA GLU A 51 3.84 -4.65 -6.75
C GLU A 51 4.49 -3.25 -6.66
N MET A 52 3.77 -2.18 -7.02
CA MET A 52 4.24 -0.81 -6.78
C MET A 52 4.56 -0.56 -5.30
N MET A 53 3.72 -1.09 -4.39
CA MET A 53 3.95 -0.99 -2.94
C MET A 53 5.19 -1.79 -2.51
N ARG A 54 5.41 -2.97 -3.08
CA ARG A 54 6.58 -3.81 -2.81
C ARG A 54 7.86 -3.10 -3.22
N GLU A 55 7.92 -2.56 -4.42
CA GLU A 55 9.07 -1.81 -4.92
C GLU A 55 9.37 -0.60 -4.04
N LEU A 56 8.34 0.14 -3.63
CA LEU A 56 8.49 1.28 -2.74
C LEU A 56 9.07 0.90 -1.37
N ILE A 57 8.58 -0.18 -0.77
CA ILE A 57 9.09 -0.70 0.50
C ILE A 57 10.55 -1.17 0.36
N ALA A 58 10.90 -1.79 -0.78
CA ALA A 58 12.26 -2.24 -1.05
C ALA A 58 13.24 -1.08 -1.24
N ALA A 59 12.79 0.01 -1.88
CA ALA A 59 13.58 1.21 -2.11
C ALA A 59 13.81 2.03 -0.82
N ALA A 60 12.85 2.00 0.11
CA ALA A 60 12.95 2.63 1.42
C ALA A 60 13.68 1.72 2.43
N LYS A 61 15.00 1.55 2.22
CA LYS A 61 15.91 0.91 3.18
C LYS A 61 16.47 1.90 4.19
#